data_AF-A0A7C2W8B0-F1
#
_entry.id   AF-A0A7C2W8B0-F1
#
_cell.length_a   1.000
_cell.length_b   1.000
_cell.length_c   1.000
_cell.angle_alpha   90.00
_cell.angle_beta   90.00
_cell.angle_gamma   90.00
#
_symmetry.space_group_name_H-M   'P 1'
#
loop_
_entity.id
_entity.type
_entity.pdbx_description
1 polymer ?
#
loop_
_entity_poly.entity_id
_entity_poly.type
_entity_poly.pdbx_seq_one_letter_code
_entity_poly.pdbx_strand_id
1 'polypeptide(L)' 'MARIAGVDLPRDKRVEIALTYIYGIGLPTSKKILARTGINPATRVKDLTDDEVQRLRDIIEKEMV' A
#
# COMPACT_ATOMS: atom_id res chain seq x y z
N MET A 1 12.01 -2.35 -4.13
CA MET A 1 11.31 -3.05 -3.02
C MET A 1 10.66 -1.96 -2.22
N ALA A 2 9.32 -1.95 -2.09
CA ALA A 2 8.64 -0.92 -1.31
C ALA A 2 8.52 -1.42 0.13
N ARG A 3 9.25 -0.78 1.06
CA ARG A 3 9.12 -1.03 2.50
C ARG A 3 8.12 -0.03 3.08
N ILE A 4 7.01 -0.53 3.60
CA ILE A 4 5.91 0.28 4.14
C ILE A 4 5.53 -0.28 5.51
N ALA A 5 5.43 0.57 6.53
CA ALA A 5 5.13 0.19 7.91
C ALA A 5 6.02 -0.97 8.44
N GLY A 6 7.30 -0.96 8.07
CA GLY A 6 8.25 -2.02 8.47
C GLY A 6 8.11 -3.35 7.72
N VAL A 7 7.19 -3.45 6.75
CA VAL A 7 6.96 -4.67 5.94
C VAL A 7 7.48 -4.47 4.52
N ASP A 8 8.21 -5.46 4.02
CA ASP A 8 8.66 -5.52 2.64
C ASP A 8 7.58 -6.11 1.73
N LEU A 9 6.98 -5.27 0.89
CA LEU A 9 5.86 -5.67 0.05
C LEU A 9 6.28 -6.51 -1.17
N PRO A 10 5.55 -7.59 -1.52
CA PRO A 10 5.84 -8.41 -2.71
C PRO A 10 5.74 -7.60 -4.00
N ARG A 11 6.85 -7.49 -4.75
CA ARG A 11 6.99 -6.65 -5.96
C ARG A 11 6.02 -7.01 -7.08
N ASP A 12 5.75 -8.29 -7.27
CA ASP A 12 4.93 -8.78 -8.38
C ASP A 12 3.44 -8.86 -8.06
N LYS A 13 3.00 -8.49 -6.85
CA LYS A 13 1.58 -8.46 -6.51
C LYS A 13 0.95 -7.10 -6.81
N ARG A 14 -0.35 -7.13 -7.08
CA ARG A 14 -1.20 -5.92 -7.09
C ARG A 14 -1.11 -5.24 -5.73
N VAL A 15 -1.03 -3.91 -5.74
CA VAL A 15 -0.86 -3.10 -4.53
C VAL A 15 -1.97 -3.39 -3.51
N GLU A 16 -3.21 -3.61 -3.96
CA GLU A 16 -4.33 -3.88 -3.05
C GLU A 16 -4.17 -5.17 -2.23
N ILE A 17 -3.49 -6.18 -2.79
CA ILE A 17 -3.20 -7.45 -2.13
C ILE A 17 -1.88 -7.36 -1.37
N ALA A 18 -0.90 -6.61 -1.89
CA ALA A 18 0.35 -6.43 -1.20
C ALA A 18 0.15 -5.71 0.14
N LEU A 19 -0.68 -4.67 0.18
CA LEU A 19 -1.00 -3.95 1.41
C LEU A 19 -1.58 -4.86 2.51
N THR A 20 -2.23 -5.97 2.16
CA THR A 20 -2.77 -6.90 3.18
C THR A 20 -1.72 -7.76 3.87
N TYR A 21 -0.44 -7.64 3.48
CA TYR A 21 0.67 -8.24 4.22
C TYR A 21 1.05 -7.42 5.47
N ILE A 22 0.55 -6.19 5.56
CA ILE A 22 0.72 -5.35 6.74
C ILE A 22 -0.32 -5.78 7.78
N TYR A 23 0.14 -6.12 8.98
CA TYR A 23 -0.75 -6.53 10.07
C TYR A 23 -1.77 -5.42 10.37
N GLY A 24 -3.04 -5.80 10.50
CA GLY A 24 -4.15 -4.85 10.71
C GLY A 24 -4.76 -4.29 9.41
N ILE A 25 -4.12 -4.46 8.25
CA ILE A 25 -4.67 -4.02 6.96
C ILE A 25 -5.34 -5.20 6.26
N GLY A 26 -6.67 -5.25 6.31
CA GLY A 26 -7.46 -6.16 5.49
C GLY A 26 -7.69 -5.63 4.07
N LEU A 27 -8.22 -6.47 3.18
CA LEU A 27 -8.61 -6.06 1.82
C LEU A 27 -9.55 -4.82 1.79
N PRO A 28 -10.55 -4.68 2.68
CA PRO A 28 -11.40 -3.49 2.71
C PRO A 28 -10.62 -2.21 3.04
N THR A 29 -9.72 -2.28 4.02
CA THR A 29 -8.88 -1.15 4.44
C THR A 29 -7.90 -0.76 3.35
N SER A 30 -7.24 -1.74 2.73
CA SER A 30 -6.37 -1.54 1.57
C SER A 30 -7.08 -0.77 0.44
N LYS A 31 -8.30 -1.18 0.07
CA LYS A 31 -9.09 -0.47 -0.95
C LYS A 31 -9.46 0.96 -0.54
N LYS A 32 -9.79 1.20 0.73
CA LYS A 32 -10.05 2.56 1.26
C LYS A 32 -8.81 3.44 1.17
N ILE A 33 -7.64 2.92 1.55
CA ILE A 33 -6.36 3.64 1.45
C ILE A 33 -6.07 4.00 -0.01
N LEU A 34 -6.20 3.04 -0.93
CA LEU A 34 -5.96 3.26 -2.36
C LEU A 34 -6.94 4.25 -2.98
N ALA A 35 -8.21 4.23 -2.57
CA ALA A 35 -9.20 5.21 -3.00
C ALA A 35 -8.85 6.63 -2.52
N ARG A 36 -8.27 6.77 -1.32
CA ARG A 36 -7.81 8.07 -0.80
C ARG A 36 -6.54 8.57 -1.46
N THR A 37 -5.62 7.69 -1.82
CA THR A 37 -4.38 8.06 -2.54
C THR A 37 -4.61 8.27 -4.03
N GLY A 38 -5.72 7.78 -4.59
CA GLY A 38 -5.96 7.77 -6.04
C GLY A 38 -5.08 6.79 -6.80
N ILE A 39 -4.42 5.85 -6.10
CA ILE A 39 -3.57 4.83 -6.73
C ILE A 39 -4.47 3.71 -7.24
N ASN A 40 -4.24 3.28 -8.48
CA ASN A 40 -5.00 2.18 -9.08
C ASN A 40 -4.72 0.86 -8.31
N PRO A 41 -5.75 0.17 -7.78
CA PRO A 41 -5.60 -1.11 -7.09
C PRO A 41 -4.96 -2.23 -7.91
N ALA A 42 -5.05 -2.13 -9.25
CA ALA A 42 -4.46 -3.08 -10.18
C ALA A 42 -2.97 -2.85 -10.44
N THR A 43 -2.41 -1.70 -10.05
CA THR A 43 -0.98 -1.41 -10.19
C THR A 43 -0.18 -2.40 -9.36
N ARG A 44 0.93 -2.92 -9.91
CA ARG A 44 1.82 -3.79 -9.14
C ARG A 44 2.74 -2.95 -8.29
N VAL A 45 3.18 -3.51 -7.16
CA VAL A 45 4.07 -2.80 -6.22
C VAL A 45 5.36 -2.31 -6.88
N LYS A 46 5.89 -3.06 -7.86
CA LYS A 46 7.09 -2.65 -8.61
C LYS A 46 6.88 -1.47 -9.57
N ASP A 47 5.64 -1.19 -9.94
CA ASP A 47 5.27 -0.14 -10.88
C ASP A 47 4.82 1.13 -10.15
N LEU A 48 4.83 1.13 -8.81
CA LEU A 48 4.57 2.32 -8.00
C LEU A 48 5.74 3.31 -8.14
N THR A 49 5.38 4.57 -8.33
CA THR A 49 6.33 5.69 -8.27
C THR A 49 6.74 5.98 -6.83
N ASP A 50 7.88 6.63 -6.64
CA ASP A 50 8.35 6.99 -5.29
C ASP A 50 7.36 7.89 -4.55
N ASP A 51 6.69 8.81 -5.26
CA ASP A 51 5.64 9.68 -4.71
C ASP A 51 4.40 8.88 -4.26
N GLU A 52 4.01 7.84 -5.00
CA GLU A 52 2.93 6.94 -4.61
C GLU A 52 3.29 6.12 -3.37
N VAL A 53 4.52 5.63 -3.30
CA VAL A 53 5.02 4.91 -2.13
C VAL A 53 5.02 5.82 -0.89
N GLN A 54 5.46 7.07 -1.03
CA GLN A 54 5.47 8.03 0.06
C GLN A 54 4.04 8.35 0.53
N ARG A 55 3.09 8.61 -0.39
CA ARG A 55 1.68 8.83 -0.05
C ARG A 55 1.04 7.63 0.67
N LEU A 56 1.36 6.41 0.24
CA LEU A 56 0.91 5.20 0.91
C LEU A 56 1.46 5.11 2.33
N ARG A 57 2.76 5.37 2.51
CA ARG A 57 3.41 5.37 3.82
C ARG A 57 2.73 6.35 4.77
N ASP A 58 2.54 7.59 4.35
CA ASP A 58 1.96 8.65 5.20
C ASP A 58 0.53 8.33 5.63
N ILE A 59 -0.30 7.75 4.74
CA ILE A 59 -1.68 7.37 5.09
C ILE A 59 -1.70 6.13 6.00
N ILE A 60 -0.87 5.14 5.71
CA ILE A 60 -0.82 3.91 6.50
C ILE A 60 -0.34 4.20 7.91
N GLU A 61 0.68 5.04 8.08
CA GLU A 61 1.16 5.47 9.39
C GLU A 61 0.07 6.21 10.18
N LYS A 62 -0.76 7.04 9.53
CA LYS A 62 -1.90 7.71 10.19
C LYS A 62 -3.03 6.77 10.60
N GLU A 63 -3.26 5.67 9.88
CA GLU A 63 -4.31 4.69 10.20
C GLU A 63 -3.86 3.63 11.22
N MET A 64 -2.56 3.50 11.47
CA MET A 64 -1.97 2.57 12.45
C MET A 64 -1.71 3.20 13.83
N VAL A 65 -1.97 4.50 14.00
CA VAL A 65 -1.82 5.25 15.26
C VAL A 65 -3.15 5.36 15.99
#